data_AF-R6JF66-F1
#
_entry.id   AF-R6JF66-F1
#
_cell.length_a   1.000
_cell.length_b   1.000
_cell.length_c   1.000
_cell.angle_alpha   90.00
_cell.angle_beta   90.00
_cell.angle_gamma   90.00
#
_symmetry.space_group_name_H-M   'P 1'
#
loop_
_entity.id
_entity.type
_entity.pdbx_description
1 polymer ?
#
loop_
_entity_poly.entity_id
_entity_poly.type
_entity_poly.pdbx_seq_one_letter_code
_entity_poly.pdbx_strand_id
1 'polypeptide(L)'
;MKITKDNLNEVMFENHDARLLIEDVVTHTSANLYYYHDIEITVQKALEIWNKAQSADEDEIEGQYSVSFLDFSKERIPELLCS
;
A
#
# COMPACT_ATOMS: atom_id res chain seq x y z
N MET A 1 -18.20 -2.56 -6.77
CA MET A 1 -17.31 -3.57 -7.38
C MET A 1 -16.07 -3.75 -6.53
N LYS A 2 -15.60 -4.99 -6.27
CA LYS A 2 -14.31 -5.20 -5.58
C LYS A 2 -13.17 -4.92 -6.57
N ILE A 3 -12.23 -4.06 -6.19
CA ILE A 3 -11.04 -3.76 -7.00
C ILE A 3 -10.00 -4.86 -6.78
N THR A 4 -9.37 -5.28 -7.87
CA THR A 4 -8.25 -6.23 -7.92
C THR A 4 -7.27 -5.75 -8.99
N LYS A 5 -6.05 -6.30 -9.01
CA LYS A 5 -5.07 -5.97 -10.06
C LYS A 5 -5.59 -6.20 -11.48
N ASP A 6 -6.52 -7.15 -11.64
CA ASP A 6 -7.03 -7.58 -12.95
C ASP A 6 -8.14 -6.68 -13.50
N ASN A 7 -8.75 -5.82 -12.66
CA ASN A 7 -9.88 -4.97 -13.05
C ASN A 7 -9.65 -3.47 -12.83
N LEU A 8 -8.40 -3.04 -12.64
CA LEU A 8 -8.06 -1.62 -12.50
C LEU A 8 -8.46 -0.80 -13.74
N ASN A 9 -8.51 -1.40 -14.92
CA ASN A 9 -8.98 -0.76 -16.15
C ASN A 9 -10.47 -0.36 -16.12
N GLU A 10 -11.26 -0.91 -15.20
CA GLU A 10 -12.69 -0.58 -15.02
C GLU A 10 -12.92 0.57 -14.02
N VAL A 11 -11.84 1.10 -13.43
CA VAL A 11 -11.86 2.17 -12.44
C VAL A 11 -11.45 3.48 -13.10
N MET A 12 -12.17 4.57 -12.80
CA MET A 12 -11.78 5.91 -13.26
C MET A 12 -10.72 6.51 -12.34
N PHE A 13 -9.58 6.86 -12.91
CA PHE A 13 -8.47 7.50 -12.21
C PHE A 13 -8.18 8.88 -12.83
N GLU A 14 -7.87 9.85 -11.98
CA GLU A 14 -7.42 11.19 -12.40
C GLU A 14 -6.19 11.11 -13.32
N ASN A 15 -5.23 10.24 -12.98
CA ASN A 15 -4.01 10.03 -13.76
C ASN A 15 -3.37 8.66 -13.49
N HIS A 16 -2.22 8.42 -14.11
CA HIS A 16 -1.48 7.16 -13.98
C HIS A 16 -0.95 6.91 -12.55
N ASP A 17 -0.54 7.95 -11.84
CA ASP A 17 0.00 7.83 -10.49
C ASP A 17 -1.06 7.34 -9.50
N ALA A 18 -2.30 7.83 -9.62
CA ALA A 18 -3.43 7.36 -8.83
C ALA A 18 -3.70 5.86 -9.06
N ARG A 19 -3.54 5.38 -10.30
CA ARG A 19 -3.66 3.96 -10.62
C ARG A 19 -2.55 3.14 -9.97
N LEU A 20 -1.30 3.57 -10.07
CA LEU A 20 -0.15 2.86 -9.49
C LEU A 20 -0.29 2.72 -7.97
N LEU A 21 -0.77 3.76 -7.28
CA LEU A 21 -1.03 3.70 -5.84
C LEU A 21 -2.07 2.64 -5.47
N ILE A 22 -3.16 2.54 -6.23
CA ILE A 22 -4.19 1.52 -5.97
C ILE A 22 -3.72 0.12 -6.38
N GLU A 23 -2.95 0.00 -7.46
CA GLU A 23 -2.33 -1.25 -7.89
C GLU A 23 -1.41 -1.82 -6.81
N ASP A 24 -0.62 -0.95 -6.18
CA ASP A 24 0.26 -1.32 -5.07
C ASP A 24 -0.56 -1.86 -3.88
N VAL A 25 -1.63 -1.17 -3.48
CA VAL A 25 -2.51 -1.61 -2.38
C VAL A 25 -3.09 -2.99 -2.64
N VAL A 26 -3.68 -3.23 -3.81
CA VAL A 26 -4.34 -4.53 -4.10
C VAL A 26 -3.36 -5.67 -4.36
N THR A 27 -2.07 -5.37 -4.52
CA THR A 27 -1.01 -6.36 -4.78
C THR A 27 -0.21 -6.68 -3.53
N HIS A 28 0.07 -5.69 -2.70
CA HIS A 28 1.02 -5.79 -1.58
C HIS A 28 0.38 -5.71 -0.20
N THR A 29 -0.92 -5.44 -0.10
CA THR A 29 -1.64 -5.43 1.19
C THR A 29 -2.81 -6.41 1.17
N SER A 30 -3.29 -6.78 2.36
CA SER A 30 -4.50 -7.60 2.51
C SER A 30 -5.79 -6.78 2.37
N ALA A 31 -5.71 -5.49 2.03
CA ALA A 31 -6.85 -4.59 1.98
C ALA A 31 -7.84 -4.94 0.86
N ASN A 32 -9.11 -5.04 1.22
CA ASN A 32 -10.19 -5.25 0.26
C ASN A 32 -10.82 -3.90 -0.13
N LEU A 33 -10.49 -3.41 -1.32
CA LEU A 33 -11.03 -2.15 -1.84
C LEU A 33 -12.35 -2.38 -2.59
N TYR A 34 -13.36 -1.56 -2.27
CA TYR A 34 -14.65 -1.55 -2.96
C TYR A 34 -14.85 -0.22 -3.69
N TYR A 35 -14.91 -0.30 -5.01
CA TYR A 35 -15.20 0.82 -5.90
C TYR A 35 -16.71 0.99 -6.09
N TYR A 36 -17.19 2.21 -5.89
CA TYR A 36 -18.51 2.63 -6.34
C TYR A 36 -18.36 3.23 -7.73
N HIS A 37 -19.11 2.69 -8.70
CA HIS A 37 -19.08 3.17 -10.08
C HIS A 37 -19.38 4.68 -10.12
N ASP A 38 -18.79 5.36 -11.11
CA ASP A 38 -18.91 6.80 -11.38
C ASP A 38 -18.15 7.75 -10.44
N ILE A 39 -17.31 7.24 -9.53
CA ILE A 39 -16.42 8.07 -8.71
C ILE A 39 -15.02 8.07 -9.30
N GLU A 40 -14.48 9.21 -9.69
CA GLU A 40 -13.05 9.29 -10.04
C GLU A 40 -12.18 9.18 -8.77
N ILE A 41 -11.18 8.32 -8.82
CA ILE A 41 -10.13 8.23 -7.82
C ILE A 41 -9.04 9.25 -8.17
N THR A 42 -9.00 10.33 -7.40
CA THR A 42 -7.93 11.33 -7.47
C THR A 42 -6.64 10.80 -6.85
N VAL A 43 -5.50 11.40 -7.22
CA VAL A 43 -4.20 11.06 -6.61
C VAL A 43 -4.25 11.19 -5.10
N GLN A 44 -4.88 12.24 -4.60
CA GLN A 44 -5.03 12.47 -3.16
C GLN A 44 -5.79 11.32 -2.49
N LYS A 45 -6.94 10.89 -3.05
CA LYS A 45 -7.70 9.76 -2.50
C LYS A 45 -6.91 8.46 -2.57
N ALA A 46 -6.21 8.22 -3.68
CA ALA A 46 -5.37 7.04 -3.84
C ALA A 46 -4.26 7.01 -2.77
N LEU A 47 -3.64 8.16 -2.49
CA LEU A 47 -2.62 8.29 -1.44
C LEU A 47 -3.20 8.07 -0.04
N GLU A 48 -4.39 8.59 0.24
CA GLU A 48 -5.08 8.35 1.52
C GLU A 48 -5.44 6.86 1.70
N ILE A 49 -5.88 6.19 0.64
CA ILE A 49 -6.14 4.74 0.63
C ILE A 49 -4.86 3.97 0.86
N TRP A 50 -3.79 4.32 0.13
CA TRP A 50 -2.48 3.69 0.23
C TRP A 50 -1.93 3.76 1.66
N ASN A 51 -1.88 4.96 2.24
CA ASN A 51 -1.41 5.12 3.62
C ASN A 51 -2.23 4.31 4.62
N LYS A 52 -3.57 4.31 4.49
CA LYS A 52 -4.44 3.54 5.39
C LYS A 52 -4.25 2.03 5.24
N ALA A 53 -4.08 1.55 4.01
CA ALA A 53 -3.83 0.14 3.74
C ALA A 53 -2.50 -0.30 4.34
N GLN A 54 -1.44 0.49 4.13
CA GLN A 54 -0.13 0.24 4.72
C GLN A 54 -0.19 0.22 6.25
N SER A 55 -0.80 1.21 6.90
CA SER A 55 -0.89 1.22 8.36
C SER A 55 -1.68 0.03 8.92
N ALA A 56 -2.76 -0.38 8.25
CA ALA A 56 -3.56 -1.52 8.70
C ALA A 56 -2.83 -2.87 8.51
N ASP A 57 -2.00 -3.00 7.47
CA ASP A 57 -1.20 -4.20 7.19
C ASP A 57 0.07 -4.21 8.08
N GLU A 58 0.68 -3.05 8.36
CA GLU A 58 1.81 -2.91 9.30
C GLU A 58 1.43 -3.26 10.74
N ASP A 59 0.20 -2.95 11.17
CA ASP A 59 -0.32 -3.40 12.48
C ASP A 59 -0.47 -4.94 12.55
N GLU A 60 -0.63 -5.63 11.42
CA GLU A 60 -0.57 -7.10 11.33
C GLU A 60 0.87 -7.63 11.18
N ILE A 61 1.81 -6.79 10.73
CA ILE A 61 3.21 -7.10 10.42
C ILE A 61 4.18 -6.34 11.34
N GLU A 62 3.86 -6.18 12.63
CA GLU A 62 4.74 -5.53 13.63
C GLU A 62 6.11 -6.26 13.79
N GLY A 63 6.32 -7.40 13.11
CA GLY A 63 7.56 -8.17 13.12
C GLY A 63 8.40 -8.21 11.83
N GLN A 64 7.96 -7.67 10.67
CA GLN A 64 8.66 -7.99 9.39
C GLN A 64 8.83 -6.87 8.35
N TYR A 65 8.59 -5.59 8.65
CA TYR A 65 8.90 -4.51 7.69
C TYR A 65 9.97 -3.55 8.20
N SER A 66 11.23 -3.81 7.83
CA SER A 66 12.27 -2.77 7.80
C SER A 66 12.37 -2.22 6.39
N VAL A 67 12.02 -0.96 6.20
CA VAL A 67 12.38 -0.24 4.96
C VAL A 67 13.02 1.08 5.33
N SER A 68 14.33 1.18 5.10
CA SER A 68 15.10 2.42 5.21
C SER A 68 15.56 2.86 3.82
N PHE A 69 15.47 4.16 3.54
CA PHE A 69 16.11 4.77 2.36
C PHE A 69 17.65 4.62 2.38
N LEU A 70 18.23 4.27 3.53
CA LEU A 70 19.65 3.99 3.76
C LEU A 70 19.94 2.53 4.14
N ASP A 71 19.01 1.58 3.95
CA ASP A 71 19.36 0.15 4.09
C ASP A 71 20.31 -0.35 2.98
N PHE A 72 20.67 0.54 2.03
CA PHE A 72 21.81 0.38 1.13
C PHE A 72 23.16 0.75 1.75
N SER A 73 23.21 1.30 2.98
CA SER A 73 24.44 1.76 3.62
C SER A 73 24.28 1.86 5.15
N LYS A 74 24.57 0.75 5.83
CA LYS A 74 25.05 0.66 7.23
C LYS A 74 24.07 0.74 8.40
N GLU A 75 24.15 -0.36 9.16
CA GLU A 75 24.28 -0.45 10.62
C GLU A 75 23.02 -0.14 11.46
N ARG A 76 22.21 -1.19 11.67
CA ARG A 76 21.70 -1.48 13.01
C ARG A 76 22.19 -2.84 13.48
N ILE A 77 23.09 -2.77 14.45
CA ILE A 77 23.66 -3.87 15.22
C ILE A 77 22.51 -4.67 15.85
N PRO A 78 22.52 -6.02 15.82
CA PRO A 78 21.49 -6.82 16.47
C PRO A 78 21.71 -6.78 17.98
N GLU A 79 20.78 -6.22 18.74
CA GLU A 79 20.68 -6.50 20.17
C GLU A 79 20.23 -7.95 20.34
N LEU A 80 21.22 -8.81 20.54
CA LEU A 80 21.09 -10.14 21.10
C LEU A 80 20.50 -10.01 22.51
N LEU A 81 19.19 -10.23 22.65
CA LEU A 81 18.61 -10.61 23.93
C LEU A 81 18.61 -12.14 24.03
N CYS A 82 19.61 -12.68 24.74
CA CYS A 82 19.48 -13.94 25.45
C CYS A 82 20.36 -13.95 26.71
N SER A 83 19.65 -14.03 27.85
CA SER A 83 20.06 -14.37 29.23
C SER A 83 20.79 -13.33 30.06
#